data_AF-A0A139A5A2-F1
#
_entry.id   AF-A0A139A5A2-F1
#
_cell.length_a   1.000
_cell.length_b   1.000
_cell.length_c   1.000
_cell.angle_alpha   90.00
_cell.angle_beta   90.00
_cell.angle_gamma   90.00
#
_symmetry.space_group_name_H-M   'P 1'
#
loop_
_entity.id
_entity.type
_entity.pdbx_description
1 polymer ?
#
loop_
_entity_poly.entity_id
_entity_poly.type
_entity_poly.pdbx_seq_one_letter_code
_entity_poly.pdbx_strand_id
1 'polypeptide(L)'
;MEATEPSLHFVFGYGSLIRAISRERTIPLSPTTASQPAVAAHAHGFCRLWCIRGESRKYTALGCVQVQAHQAGESATTTRSPPCACSDGDVWMDDCDNVIGGVVFCVGGDGNLELLDKREAGYRRVPLPLSSLRPYPSSQTTSNLPPGSHLWIYVLTPDSPVFALPNPEYPLAQTYIDTCVAGCIESVDLEFAKEFVASTFRHTWSHVLRHRTGAGLPLYCGATCLAPPHIASPPPPSAEPVQCEKPLCTCLPWCNDRMFARNPNWIRDNPCEEVDDVIGKALGSGWLAHRVAGRIA
;
A
#
# COMPACT_ATOMS: atom_id res chain seq x y z
N MET A 1 -24.02 21.47 32.26
CA MET A 1 -23.81 20.13 31.70
C MET A 1 -23.13 20.34 30.37
N GLU A 2 -21.80 20.27 30.36
CA GLU A 2 -21.02 20.35 29.13
C GLU A 2 -21.25 19.02 28.41
N ALA A 3 -21.92 19.06 27.25
CA ALA A 3 -22.14 17.85 26.46
C ALA A 3 -20.76 17.31 26.09
N THR A 4 -20.41 16.11 26.56
CA THR A 4 -19.23 15.40 26.07
C THR A 4 -19.44 15.15 24.59
N GLU A 5 -18.73 15.89 23.75
CA GLU A 5 -18.69 15.68 22.31
C GLU A 5 -18.40 14.19 22.03
N PRO A 6 -19.15 13.55 21.12
CA PRO A 6 -18.99 12.13 20.85
C PRO A 6 -17.57 11.87 20.31
N SER A 7 -16.90 10.85 20.85
CA SER A 7 -15.59 10.44 20.36
C SER A 7 -15.70 10.04 18.88
N LEU A 8 -14.90 10.68 18.03
CA LEU A 8 -14.85 10.41 16.60
C LEU A 8 -13.66 9.52 16.28
N HIS A 9 -13.87 8.60 15.34
CA HIS A 9 -12.81 7.78 14.80
C HIS A 9 -12.36 8.29 13.45
N PHE A 10 -11.04 8.30 13.28
CA PHE A 10 -10.35 8.57 12.04
C PHE A 10 -9.48 7.38 11.68
N VAL A 11 -9.29 7.16 10.39
CA VAL A 11 -8.45 6.08 9.87
C VAL A 11 -7.48 6.62 8.84
N PHE A 12 -6.23 6.18 8.95
CA PHE A 12 -5.23 6.35 7.91
C PHE A 12 -5.34 5.23 6.88
N GLY A 13 -5.88 5.55 5.71
CA GLY A 13 -5.96 4.66 4.56
C GLY A 13 -4.73 4.77 3.66
N TYR A 14 -4.04 3.66 3.43
CA TYR A 14 -2.78 3.61 2.67
C TYR A 14 -2.86 2.81 1.37
N GLY A 15 -4.03 2.29 1.01
CA GLY A 15 -4.25 1.47 -0.18
C GLY A 15 -5.54 1.86 -0.89
N SER A 16 -6.42 0.89 -1.15
CA SER A 16 -7.70 1.19 -1.81
C SER A 16 -8.56 2.23 -1.06
N LEU A 17 -8.39 2.39 0.26
CA LEU A 17 -9.06 3.40 1.08
C LEU A 17 -8.57 4.83 0.82
N ILE A 18 -7.51 5.03 0.03
CA ILE A 18 -7.14 6.35 -0.49
C ILE A 18 -8.23 6.91 -1.41
N ARG A 19 -8.96 6.05 -2.13
CA ARG A 19 -10.01 6.46 -3.06
C ARG A 19 -11.36 6.67 -2.36
N ALA A 20 -12.03 7.80 -2.61
CA ALA A 20 -13.31 8.16 -1.99
C ALA A 20 -14.41 7.11 -2.21
N ILE A 21 -14.64 6.73 -3.48
CA ILE A 21 -15.63 5.70 -3.85
C ILE A 21 -15.37 4.37 -3.15
N SER A 22 -14.11 4.04 -2.87
CA SER A 22 -13.76 2.82 -2.13
C SER A 22 -14.22 2.92 -0.68
N ARG A 23 -14.02 4.07 -0.02
CA ARG A 23 -14.46 4.30 1.37
C ARG A 23 -15.98 4.26 1.51
N GLU A 24 -16.69 4.92 0.60
CA GLU A 24 -18.16 5.05 0.62
C GLU A 24 -18.90 3.71 0.49
N ARG A 25 -18.26 2.69 -0.11
CA ARG A 25 -18.81 1.32 -0.16
C ARG A 25 -18.86 0.62 1.20
N THR A 26 -18.15 1.14 2.19
CA THR A 26 -18.05 0.53 3.52
C THR A 26 -18.60 1.44 4.60
N ILE A 27 -18.31 2.74 4.51
CA ILE A 27 -18.74 3.73 5.48
C ILE A 27 -19.85 4.55 4.81
N PRO A 28 -21.11 4.43 5.26
CA PRO A 28 -22.20 5.24 4.76
C PRO A 28 -21.91 6.73 4.97
N LEU A 29 -22.29 7.55 3.99
CA LEU A 29 -22.23 9.00 4.14
C LEU A 29 -23.16 9.46 5.26
N SER A 30 -22.62 10.25 6.19
CA SER A 30 -23.34 10.92 7.27
C SER A 30 -22.95 12.39 7.32
N PRO A 31 -23.75 13.28 7.94
CA PRO A 31 -23.34 14.68 8.14
C PRO A 31 -21.98 14.81 8.85
N THR A 32 -21.69 13.90 9.79
CA THR A 32 -20.41 13.85 10.52
C THR A 32 -19.24 13.50 9.60
N THR A 33 -19.36 12.47 8.78
CA THR A 33 -18.28 12.07 7.85
C THR A 33 -18.14 13.04 6.69
N ALA A 34 -19.24 13.63 6.21
CA ALA A 34 -19.24 14.60 5.12
C ALA A 34 -18.63 15.96 5.49
N SER A 35 -18.71 16.36 6.77
CA SER A 35 -18.10 17.60 7.26
C SER A 35 -16.58 17.51 7.51
N GLN A 36 -16.01 16.31 7.40
CA GLN A 36 -14.59 16.04 7.65
C GLN A 36 -13.94 15.51 6.37
N PRO A 37 -13.36 16.40 5.52
CA PRO A 37 -12.72 15.97 4.29
C PRO A 37 -11.54 15.02 4.58
N ALA A 38 -11.27 14.10 3.67
CA ALA A 38 -10.07 13.27 3.75
C ALA A 38 -8.84 14.15 3.49
N VAL A 39 -7.78 13.97 4.29
CA VAL A 39 -6.56 14.80 4.22
C VAL A 39 -5.37 13.92 3.93
N ALA A 40 -4.58 14.30 2.94
CA ALA A 40 -3.34 13.60 2.59
C ALA A 40 -2.30 13.75 3.70
N ALA A 41 -1.65 12.65 4.04
CA ALA A 41 -0.61 12.63 5.06
C ALA A 41 0.42 11.55 4.78
N HIS A 42 1.62 11.78 5.29
CA HIS A 42 2.66 10.77 5.43
C HIS A 42 2.60 10.16 6.82
N ALA A 43 2.66 8.83 6.89
CA ALA A 43 2.76 8.08 8.13
C ALA A 43 4.15 7.45 8.25
N HIS A 44 4.83 7.70 9.37
CA HIS A 44 6.15 7.16 9.68
C HIS A 44 6.10 5.88 10.53
N GLY A 45 7.09 5.00 10.37
CA GLY A 45 7.20 3.73 11.09
C GLY A 45 6.52 2.56 10.37
N PHE A 46 6.26 2.68 9.07
CA PHE A 46 5.50 1.70 8.30
C PHE A 46 6.13 1.38 6.96
N CYS A 47 5.99 0.13 6.52
CA CYS A 47 6.25 -0.28 5.15
C CYS A 47 4.96 -0.77 4.49
N ARG A 48 4.62 -0.20 3.33
CA ARG A 48 3.53 -0.68 2.48
C ARG A 48 4.04 -1.64 1.42
N LEU A 49 3.43 -2.81 1.31
CA LEU A 49 3.89 -3.94 0.50
C LEU A 49 2.73 -4.57 -0.28
N TRP A 50 2.99 -5.20 -1.41
CA TRP A 50 2.05 -6.15 -2.00
C TRP A 50 2.23 -7.50 -1.30
N CYS A 51 1.34 -7.85 -0.37
CA CYS A 51 1.55 -9.04 0.46
C CYS A 51 0.29 -9.67 1.05
N ILE A 52 -0.90 -9.36 0.52
CA ILE A 52 -2.17 -9.92 1.04
C ILE A 52 -2.93 -10.69 -0.01
N ARG A 53 -3.28 -11.94 0.28
CA ARG A 53 -4.07 -12.75 -0.64
C ARG A 53 -5.54 -12.34 -0.63
N GLY A 54 -6.00 -11.84 -1.77
CA GLY A 54 -7.41 -11.65 -2.04
C GLY A 54 -8.04 -12.95 -2.52
N GLU A 55 -8.53 -13.77 -1.60
CA GLU A 55 -9.07 -15.11 -1.91
C GLU A 55 -10.24 -15.11 -2.90
N SER A 56 -11.06 -14.05 -2.88
CA SER A 56 -12.23 -13.96 -3.76
C SER A 56 -11.91 -13.83 -5.25
N ARG A 57 -10.69 -13.40 -5.60
CA ARG A 57 -10.26 -13.23 -7.00
C ARG A 57 -8.89 -13.82 -7.29
N LYS A 58 -8.21 -14.40 -6.30
CA LYS A 58 -6.81 -14.84 -6.41
C LYS A 58 -5.88 -13.74 -6.96
N TYR A 59 -5.73 -12.67 -6.19
CA TYR A 59 -4.78 -11.58 -6.47
C TYR A 59 -4.03 -11.20 -5.19
N THR A 60 -2.94 -10.45 -5.34
CA THR A 60 -2.24 -9.85 -4.20
C THR A 60 -2.64 -8.39 -4.02
N ALA A 61 -3.15 -8.07 -2.84
CA ALA A 61 -3.50 -6.75 -2.35
C ALA A 61 -2.39 -6.13 -1.48
N LEU A 62 -2.57 -4.86 -1.14
CA LEU A 62 -1.64 -4.09 -0.31
C LEU A 62 -1.78 -4.48 1.14
N GLY A 63 -0.66 -4.78 1.79
CA GLY A 63 -0.53 -4.78 3.23
C GLY A 63 0.31 -3.63 3.73
N CYS A 64 0.19 -3.35 5.03
CA CYS A 64 1.07 -2.44 5.75
C CYS A 64 1.67 -3.17 6.95
N VAL A 65 2.97 -3.10 7.14
CA VAL A 65 3.66 -3.69 8.29
C VAL A 65 4.27 -2.56 9.11
N GLN A 66 4.07 -2.59 10.43
CA GLN A 66 4.73 -1.67 11.33
C GLN A 66 6.21 -2.08 11.49
N VAL A 67 7.11 -1.12 11.28
CA VAL A 67 8.55 -1.31 11.49
C VAL A 67 8.80 -1.22 12.98
N GLN A 68 9.42 -2.25 13.57
CA GLN A 68 9.79 -2.21 14.97
C GLN A 68 10.90 -1.18 15.18
N ALA A 69 10.70 -0.24 16.10
CA ALA A 69 11.76 0.59 16.63
C ALA A 69 12.86 -0.29 17.25
N HIS A 70 14.12 0.06 17.02
CA HIS A 70 15.23 -0.63 17.66
C HIS A 70 15.16 -0.39 19.18
N GLN A 71 15.29 -1.44 19.99
CA GLN A 71 15.63 -1.23 21.39
C GLN A 71 17.06 -0.71 21.47
N ALA A 72 17.26 0.41 22.18
CA ALA A 72 18.58 0.97 22.44
C ALA A 72 19.46 -0.10 23.11
N GLY A 73 20.41 -0.68 22.36
CA GLY A 73 21.34 -1.69 22.87
C GLY A 73 21.55 -2.94 22.01
N GLU A 74 20.77 -3.17 20.96
CA GLU A 74 21.00 -4.31 20.05
C GLU A 74 22.09 -3.99 19.00
N SER A 75 23.18 -4.76 19.02
CA SER A 75 24.32 -4.62 18.11
C SER A 75 23.93 -4.81 16.64
N ALA A 76 24.47 -3.95 15.77
CA ALA A 76 24.25 -3.88 14.32
C ALA A 76 24.84 -5.07 13.53
N THR A 77 24.70 -6.31 14.02
CA THR A 77 25.30 -7.51 13.41
C THR A 77 24.29 -8.51 12.85
N THR A 78 22.98 -8.31 13.05
CA THR A 78 21.98 -9.11 12.34
C THR A 78 21.57 -8.41 11.05
N THR A 79 21.56 -9.15 9.95
CA THR A 79 21.19 -8.81 8.55
C THR A 79 19.75 -8.29 8.33
N ARG A 80 19.17 -7.60 9.32
CA ARG A 80 18.00 -6.75 9.13
C ARG A 80 18.47 -5.49 8.41
N SER A 81 17.67 -4.97 7.48
CA SER A 81 18.00 -3.76 6.70
C SER A 81 18.57 -2.65 7.59
N PRO A 82 19.53 -1.85 7.09
CA PRO A 82 20.12 -0.79 7.89
C PRO A 82 18.99 0.04 8.50
N PRO A 83 19.03 0.30 9.82
CA PRO A 83 17.99 1.09 10.47
C PRO A 83 17.92 2.44 9.75
N CYS A 84 16.71 2.97 9.50
CA CYS A 84 16.65 4.39 9.19
C CYS A 84 17.32 5.13 10.36
N ALA A 85 18.12 6.14 10.09
CA ALA A 85 18.68 6.99 11.14
C ALA A 85 17.59 7.88 11.80
N CYS A 86 16.33 7.68 11.44
CA CYS A 86 15.21 8.43 11.91
C CYS A 86 14.83 7.94 13.31
N SER A 87 15.02 8.79 14.32
CA SER A 87 14.53 8.53 15.67
C SER A 87 13.02 8.40 15.66
N ASP A 88 12.44 7.76 16.69
CA ASP A 88 10.99 7.67 16.92
C ASP A 88 10.31 9.04 17.22
N GLY A 89 10.82 10.14 16.66
CA GLY A 89 10.43 11.52 16.96
C GLY A 89 10.04 12.36 15.74
N ASP A 90 9.76 13.65 15.99
CA ASP A 90 9.13 14.61 15.08
C ASP A 90 9.97 14.98 13.82
N VAL A 91 11.20 14.47 13.71
CA VAL A 91 12.15 14.79 12.63
C VAL A 91 12.45 13.54 11.80
N TRP A 92 11.66 13.33 10.75
CA TRP A 92 11.91 12.33 9.70
C TRP A 92 12.65 12.99 8.54
N MET A 93 13.58 12.25 7.96
CA MET A 93 14.21 12.61 6.70
C MET A 93 13.21 12.39 5.56
N ASP A 94 13.21 13.28 4.57
CA ASP A 94 12.27 13.23 3.44
C ASP A 94 12.43 11.96 2.59
N ASP A 95 13.59 11.29 2.68
CA ASP A 95 13.92 10.06 1.96
C ASP A 95 13.78 8.78 2.82
N CYS A 96 13.15 8.87 3.99
CA CYS A 96 13.02 7.72 4.89
C CYS A 96 12.22 6.56 4.27
N ASP A 97 12.81 5.35 4.28
CA ASP A 97 12.20 4.11 3.80
C ASP A 97 11.00 3.60 4.61
N ASN A 98 10.75 4.20 5.78
CA ASN A 98 9.68 3.80 6.68
C ASN A 98 8.53 4.82 6.68
N VAL A 99 8.45 5.65 5.64
CA VAL A 99 7.36 6.59 5.42
C VAL A 99 6.46 6.08 4.30
N ILE A 100 5.15 6.15 4.52
CA ILE A 100 4.15 5.85 3.50
C ILE A 100 3.15 7.00 3.38
N GLY A 101 2.84 7.41 2.15
CA GLY A 101 1.71 8.30 1.88
C GLY A 101 0.36 7.59 2.05
N GLY A 102 -0.61 8.27 2.63
CA GLY A 102 -2.01 7.85 2.68
C GLY A 102 -2.95 9.03 2.90
N VAL A 103 -4.18 8.75 3.28
CA VAL A 103 -5.17 9.76 3.65
C VAL A 103 -5.77 9.46 5.00
N VAL A 104 -5.93 10.49 5.83
CA VAL A 104 -6.69 10.45 7.07
C VAL A 104 -8.13 10.83 6.75
N PHE A 105 -9.10 9.99 7.11
CA PHE A 105 -10.52 10.27 6.88
C PHE A 105 -11.36 9.92 8.10
N CYS A 106 -12.45 10.67 8.29
CA CYS A 106 -13.40 10.45 9.37
C CYS A 106 -14.27 9.22 9.08
N VAL A 107 -14.39 8.36 10.07
CA VAL A 107 -15.26 7.17 10.07
C VAL A 107 -16.56 7.45 10.84
N GLY A 108 -16.56 8.41 11.76
CA GLY A 108 -17.69 8.69 12.64
C GLY A 108 -17.57 7.89 13.95
N GLY A 109 -18.69 7.38 14.46
CA GLY A 109 -18.72 6.60 15.71
C GLY A 109 -18.44 5.10 15.55
N ASP A 110 -18.51 4.36 16.66
CA ASP A 110 -18.13 2.94 16.76
C ASP A 110 -18.78 2.04 15.70
N GLY A 111 -20.07 2.23 15.39
CA GLY A 111 -20.77 1.37 14.43
C GLY A 111 -20.17 1.39 13.02
N ASN A 112 -19.69 2.55 12.55
CA ASN A 112 -19.00 2.65 11.26
C ASN A 112 -17.59 2.06 11.32
N LEU A 113 -16.96 2.17 12.50
CA LEU A 113 -15.65 1.59 12.73
C LEU A 113 -15.73 0.04 12.69
N GLU A 114 -16.78 -0.56 13.26
CA GLU A 114 -17.04 -2.01 13.16
C GLU A 114 -17.28 -2.49 11.71
N LEU A 115 -17.93 -1.67 10.88
CA LEU A 115 -18.08 -1.97 9.44
C LEU A 115 -16.72 -2.03 8.75
N LEU A 116 -15.81 -1.13 9.12
CA LEU A 116 -14.47 -1.11 8.60
C LEU A 116 -13.63 -2.29 9.13
N ASP A 117 -13.77 -2.66 10.40
CA ASP A 117 -13.13 -3.86 10.96
C ASP A 117 -13.53 -5.13 10.18
N LYS A 118 -14.81 -5.25 9.82
CA LYS A 118 -15.31 -6.38 9.00
C LYS A 118 -14.71 -6.37 7.60
N ARG A 119 -14.54 -5.19 6.99
CA ARG A 119 -13.90 -5.05 5.68
C ARG A 119 -12.42 -5.41 5.73
N GLU A 120 -11.70 -4.91 6.74
CA GLU A 120 -10.26 -5.09 6.92
C GLU A 120 -9.96 -6.38 7.72
N ALA A 121 -10.79 -7.40 7.56
CA ALA A 121 -10.59 -8.71 8.17
C ALA A 121 -9.23 -9.29 7.74
N GLY A 122 -8.42 -9.70 8.73
CA GLY A 122 -7.05 -10.18 8.51
C GLY A 122 -5.97 -9.14 8.85
N TYR A 123 -6.35 -7.87 9.04
CA TYR A 123 -5.50 -6.85 9.63
C TYR A 123 -5.79 -6.68 11.12
N ARG A 124 -4.80 -6.16 11.84
CA ARG A 124 -4.95 -5.65 13.20
C ARG A 124 -5.11 -4.14 13.15
N ARG A 125 -6.22 -3.62 13.69
CA ARG A 125 -6.36 -2.19 13.94
C ARG A 125 -5.47 -1.78 15.12
N VAL A 126 -4.60 -0.80 14.91
CA VAL A 126 -3.72 -0.26 15.94
C VAL A 126 -3.86 1.27 16.00
N PRO A 127 -3.68 1.90 17.18
CA PRO A 127 -3.66 3.35 17.27
C PRO A 127 -2.46 3.91 16.48
N LEU A 128 -2.69 4.99 15.76
CA LEU A 128 -1.65 5.74 15.04
C LEU A 128 -1.42 7.08 15.77
N PRO A 129 -0.27 7.26 16.44
CA PRO A 129 0.04 8.53 17.11
C PRO A 129 0.10 9.68 16.11
N LEU A 130 -0.37 10.87 16.52
CA LEU A 130 -0.26 12.08 15.70
C LEU A 130 1.20 12.48 15.43
N SER A 131 2.11 12.18 16.35
CA SER A 131 3.56 12.36 16.16
C SER A 131 4.15 11.45 15.08
N SER A 132 3.39 10.46 14.59
CA SER A 132 3.73 9.61 13.45
C SER A 132 3.10 10.09 12.14
N LEU A 133 2.40 11.24 12.13
CA LEU A 133 1.81 11.86 10.94
C LEU A 133 2.43 13.21 10.56
N ARG A 134 2.62 13.42 9.25
CA ARG A 134 2.90 14.73 8.66
C ARG A 134 1.89 15.03 7.56
N PRO A 135 1.44 16.28 7.41
CA PRO A 135 0.57 16.69 6.32
C PRO A 135 1.28 16.52 4.99
N TYR A 136 0.51 16.23 3.94
CA TYR A 136 1.00 16.32 2.58
C TYR A 136 0.21 17.37 1.79
N PRO A 137 0.90 18.28 1.04
CA PRO A 137 2.33 18.56 1.13
C PRO A 137 2.71 19.09 2.52
N SER A 138 3.98 18.97 2.89
CA SER A 138 4.50 19.37 4.22
C SER A 138 4.34 20.86 4.54
N SER A 139 4.00 21.68 3.54
CA SER A 139 3.64 23.09 3.68
C SER A 139 2.23 23.32 4.25
N GLN A 140 1.39 22.28 4.31
CA GLN A 140 0.08 22.35 4.96
C GLN A 140 0.20 22.09 6.46
N THR A 141 -0.73 22.63 7.24
CA THR A 141 -0.85 22.30 8.67
C THR A 141 -1.56 20.97 8.84
N THR A 142 -1.17 20.21 9.88
CA THR A 142 -1.95 19.04 10.30
C THR A 142 -3.36 19.52 10.61
N SER A 143 -4.35 18.94 9.94
CA SER A 143 -5.73 19.10 10.36
C SER A 143 -5.79 18.58 11.79
N ASN A 144 -5.95 19.49 12.75
CA ASN A 144 -6.11 19.09 14.15
C ASN A 144 -7.34 18.20 14.21
N LEU A 145 -7.15 16.96 14.62
CA LEU A 145 -8.28 16.08 14.89
C LEU A 145 -9.14 16.73 15.98
N PRO A 146 -10.47 16.63 15.90
CA PRO A 146 -11.34 17.12 16.96
C PRO A 146 -10.89 16.56 18.33
N PRO A 147 -10.90 17.35 19.41
CA PRO A 147 -10.50 16.88 20.73
C PRO A 147 -11.23 15.58 21.13
N GLY A 148 -10.50 14.62 21.71
CA GLY A 148 -11.07 13.32 22.09
C GLY A 148 -11.29 12.32 20.94
N SER A 149 -10.82 12.64 19.73
CA SER A 149 -10.83 11.71 18.60
C SER A 149 -9.75 10.63 18.69
N HIS A 150 -10.00 9.49 18.06
CA HIS A 150 -9.03 8.42 17.89
C HIS A 150 -8.59 8.28 16.44
N LEU A 151 -7.30 8.07 16.22
CA LEU A 151 -6.74 7.80 14.89
C LEU A 151 -6.19 6.38 14.84
N TRP A 152 -6.57 5.65 13.79
CA TRP A 152 -6.24 4.24 13.61
C TRP A 152 -5.55 3.95 12.28
N ILE A 153 -4.81 2.85 12.25
CA ILE A 153 -4.30 2.23 11.02
C ILE A 153 -4.49 0.71 11.11
N TYR A 154 -4.77 0.07 9.99
CA TYR A 154 -4.88 -1.39 9.89
C TYR A 154 -3.55 -1.97 9.42
N VAL A 155 -2.88 -2.76 10.24
CA VAL A 155 -1.56 -3.32 9.93
C VAL A 155 -1.58 -4.84 9.93
N LEU A 156 -0.64 -5.42 9.21
CA LEU A 156 -0.34 -6.84 9.28
C LEU A 156 0.54 -7.14 10.46
N THR A 157 0.28 -8.32 10.99
CA THR A 157 1.01 -8.91 12.07
C THR A 157 2.06 -9.85 11.46
N PRO A 158 3.25 -10.00 12.06
CA PRO A 158 4.28 -10.90 11.51
C PRO A 158 3.82 -12.35 11.35
N ASP A 159 2.84 -12.76 12.15
CA ASP A 159 2.20 -14.07 12.18
C ASP A 159 0.89 -14.14 11.39
N SER A 160 0.54 -13.09 10.64
CA SER A 160 -0.73 -13.03 9.93
C SER A 160 -0.82 -14.12 8.86
N PRO A 161 -1.84 -15.00 8.89
CA PRO A 161 -1.97 -16.09 7.94
C PRO A 161 -2.28 -15.61 6.52
N VAL A 162 -2.73 -14.37 6.37
CA VAL A 162 -3.03 -13.76 5.06
C VAL A 162 -1.79 -13.13 4.43
N PHE A 163 -0.67 -13.03 5.16
CA PHE A 163 0.59 -12.54 4.61
C PHE A 163 1.17 -13.53 3.59
N ALA A 164 1.24 -13.12 2.33
CA ALA A 164 1.95 -13.85 1.29
C ALA A 164 2.38 -12.92 0.15
N LEU A 165 3.62 -13.08 -0.30
CA LEU A 165 4.16 -12.36 -1.45
C LEU A 165 3.47 -12.78 -2.77
N PRO A 166 3.48 -11.92 -3.81
CA PRO A 166 2.86 -12.22 -5.09
C PRO A 166 3.46 -13.48 -5.73
N ASN A 167 2.60 -14.32 -6.29
CA ASN A 167 2.97 -15.50 -7.06
C ASN A 167 2.05 -15.62 -8.30
N PRO A 168 2.28 -16.57 -9.23
CA PRO A 168 1.45 -16.70 -10.42
C PRO A 168 -0.02 -17.01 -10.16
N GLU A 169 -0.33 -17.68 -9.04
CA GLU A 169 -1.72 -17.96 -8.64
C GLU A 169 -2.39 -16.70 -8.05
N TYR A 170 -1.64 -15.87 -7.34
CA TYR A 170 -2.07 -14.61 -6.73
C TYR A 170 -1.20 -13.44 -7.25
N PRO A 171 -1.30 -13.06 -8.54
CA PRO A 171 -0.47 -11.99 -9.11
C PRO A 171 -0.93 -10.61 -8.62
N LEU A 172 -0.12 -9.59 -8.90
CA LEU A 172 -0.57 -8.20 -8.83
C LEU A 172 -1.65 -7.97 -9.89
N ALA A 173 -2.81 -7.46 -9.47
CA ALA A 173 -3.91 -7.11 -10.36
C ALA A 173 -3.80 -5.67 -10.85
N GLN A 174 -3.80 -5.46 -12.17
CA GLN A 174 -3.80 -4.11 -12.73
C GLN A 174 -4.99 -3.29 -12.26
N THR A 175 -6.20 -3.85 -12.25
CA THR A 175 -7.41 -3.13 -11.81
C THR A 175 -7.33 -2.72 -10.33
N TYR A 176 -6.63 -3.49 -9.49
CA TYR A 176 -6.42 -3.11 -8.10
C TYR A 176 -5.36 -2.01 -7.96
N ILE A 177 -4.27 -2.08 -8.74
CA ILE A 177 -3.27 -1.00 -8.83
C ILE A 177 -3.94 0.28 -9.33
N ASP A 178 -4.76 0.21 -10.38
CA ASP A 178 -5.54 1.32 -10.92
C ASP A 178 -6.39 1.98 -9.83
N THR A 179 -7.03 1.16 -8.97
CA THR A 179 -7.86 1.68 -7.87
C THR A 179 -7.05 2.52 -6.88
N CYS A 180 -5.86 2.06 -6.51
CA CYS A 180 -5.02 2.74 -5.53
C CYS A 180 -4.38 3.99 -6.12
N VAL A 181 -3.83 3.89 -7.33
CA VAL A 181 -3.17 5.01 -8.02
C VAL A 181 -4.19 6.08 -8.41
N ALA A 182 -5.36 5.71 -8.94
CA ALA A 182 -6.43 6.68 -9.22
C ALA A 182 -6.89 7.38 -7.93
N GLY A 183 -6.95 6.67 -6.80
CA GLY A 183 -7.22 7.30 -5.51
C GLY A 183 -6.18 8.37 -5.12
N CYS A 184 -4.90 8.09 -5.36
CA CYS A 184 -3.82 9.05 -5.12
C CYS A 184 -3.95 10.30 -6.00
N ILE A 185 -4.24 10.12 -7.29
CA ILE A 185 -4.43 11.22 -8.24
C ILE A 185 -5.67 12.06 -7.87
N GLU A 186 -6.80 11.39 -7.61
CA GLU A 186 -8.09 12.02 -7.31
C GLU A 186 -8.08 12.76 -5.97
N SER A 187 -7.49 12.15 -4.94
CA SER A 187 -7.55 12.69 -3.57
C SER A 187 -6.39 13.62 -3.23
N VAL A 188 -5.31 13.61 -4.03
CA VAL A 188 -4.06 14.33 -3.72
C VAL A 188 -3.49 15.00 -4.96
N ASP A 189 -2.53 14.36 -5.64
CA ASP A 189 -1.91 14.84 -6.88
C ASP A 189 -1.06 13.73 -7.56
N LEU A 190 -0.44 14.06 -8.70
CA LEU A 190 0.40 13.15 -9.47
C LEU A 190 1.73 12.81 -8.77
N GLU A 191 2.32 13.70 -7.97
CA GLU A 191 3.59 13.43 -7.30
C GLU A 191 3.40 12.44 -6.15
N PHE A 192 2.32 12.59 -5.39
CA PHE A 192 1.89 11.65 -4.37
C PHE A 192 1.61 10.25 -4.97
N ALA A 193 1.00 10.21 -6.15
CA ALA A 193 0.76 8.96 -6.87
C ALA A 193 2.07 8.28 -7.31
N LYS A 194 3.07 9.04 -7.76
CA LYS A 194 4.40 8.50 -8.09
C LYS A 194 5.13 7.99 -6.85
N GLU A 195 5.11 8.75 -5.77
CA GLU A 195 5.68 8.36 -4.48
C GLU A 195 5.03 7.06 -3.99
N PHE A 196 3.70 6.95 -4.10
CA PHE A 196 2.96 5.75 -3.76
C PHE A 196 3.49 4.53 -4.52
N VAL A 197 3.63 4.62 -5.84
CA VAL A 197 4.12 3.51 -6.67
C VAL A 197 5.57 3.18 -6.32
N ALA A 198 6.46 4.17 -6.33
CA ALA A 198 7.88 3.98 -6.08
C ALA A 198 8.16 3.33 -4.71
N SER A 199 7.58 3.88 -3.64
CA SER A 199 7.76 3.37 -2.28
C SER A 199 7.22 1.93 -2.13
N THR A 200 6.02 1.65 -2.64
CA THR A 200 5.37 0.34 -2.48
C THR A 200 6.14 -0.77 -3.19
N PHE A 201 6.56 -0.54 -4.43
CA PHE A 201 7.34 -1.54 -5.18
C PHE A 201 8.71 -1.75 -4.55
N ARG A 202 9.39 -0.66 -4.15
CA ARG A 202 10.67 -0.74 -3.44
C ARG A 202 10.56 -1.56 -2.15
N HIS A 203 9.57 -1.28 -1.30
CA HIS A 203 9.38 -2.04 -0.07
C HIS A 203 9.11 -3.52 -0.37
N THR A 204 8.28 -3.81 -1.39
CA THR A 204 7.96 -5.19 -1.79
C THR A 204 9.20 -5.94 -2.25
N TRP A 205 10.03 -5.34 -3.11
CA TRP A 205 11.30 -5.93 -3.55
C TRP A 205 12.28 -6.15 -2.41
N SER A 206 12.43 -5.17 -1.51
CA SER A 206 13.25 -5.32 -0.30
C SER A 206 12.81 -6.51 0.54
N HIS A 207 11.49 -6.73 0.65
CA HIS A 207 10.94 -7.87 1.38
C HIS A 207 11.20 -9.21 0.68
N VAL A 208 11.01 -9.27 -0.65
CA VAL A 208 11.33 -10.45 -1.48
C VAL A 208 12.80 -10.87 -1.30
N LEU A 209 13.72 -9.91 -1.32
CA LEU A 209 15.15 -10.15 -1.10
C LEU A 209 15.46 -10.76 0.27
N ARG A 210 14.81 -10.27 1.34
CA ARG A 210 14.99 -10.79 2.70
C ARG A 210 14.41 -12.20 2.88
N HIS A 211 13.28 -12.51 2.24
CA HIS A 211 12.69 -13.85 2.35
C HIS A 211 13.51 -14.90 1.61
N ARG A 212 14.18 -14.56 0.51
CA ARG A 212 15.15 -15.45 -0.16
C ARG A 212 16.29 -15.91 0.74
N THR A 213 16.78 -15.05 1.63
CA THR A 213 17.92 -15.38 2.49
C THR A 213 17.53 -16.21 3.72
N GLY A 214 16.23 -16.32 4.04
CA GLY A 214 15.75 -16.97 5.26
C GLY A 214 14.74 -18.11 5.08
N ALA A 215 14.00 -18.20 3.98
CA ALA A 215 12.98 -19.22 3.77
C ALA A 215 12.80 -19.55 2.28
N GLY A 216 12.80 -20.83 1.92
CA GLY A 216 12.74 -21.35 0.55
C GLY A 216 11.43 -21.12 -0.20
N LEU A 217 10.90 -19.90 -0.21
CA LEU A 217 9.77 -19.51 -1.06
C LEU A 217 10.23 -19.44 -2.53
N PRO A 218 9.49 -20.05 -3.46
CA PRO A 218 9.81 -19.97 -4.88
C PRO A 218 9.61 -18.53 -5.37
N LEU A 219 10.61 -17.98 -6.04
CA LEU A 219 10.44 -16.75 -6.81
C LEU A 219 10.11 -17.07 -8.25
N TYR A 220 9.54 -16.11 -8.97
CA TYR A 220 9.07 -16.30 -10.33
C TYR A 220 9.70 -15.25 -11.25
N CYS A 221 9.97 -15.65 -12.49
CA CYS A 221 10.61 -14.83 -13.51
C CYS A 221 9.98 -15.15 -14.87
N GLY A 222 9.88 -14.15 -15.76
CA GLY A 222 9.23 -14.29 -17.06
C GLY A 222 8.68 -12.96 -17.55
N ALA A 223 8.14 -12.90 -18.77
CA ALA A 223 7.54 -11.68 -19.34
C ALA A 223 6.30 -11.19 -18.57
N THR A 224 5.81 -11.99 -17.63
CA THR A 224 4.68 -11.72 -16.73
C THR A 224 5.11 -11.13 -15.37
N CYS A 225 6.42 -10.97 -15.13
CA CYS A 225 6.95 -10.59 -13.82
C CYS A 225 7.77 -9.30 -13.90
N LEU A 226 7.48 -8.32 -13.04
CA LEU A 226 8.17 -7.03 -12.99
C LEU A 226 9.46 -7.07 -12.18
N ALA A 227 10.60 -6.79 -12.81
CA ALA A 227 11.91 -6.65 -12.14
C ALA A 227 12.15 -5.22 -11.60
N PRO A 228 13.01 -5.03 -10.58
CA PRO A 228 13.48 -3.72 -10.15
C PRO A 228 14.24 -3.00 -11.26
N PRO A 229 14.18 -1.65 -11.31
CA PRO A 229 14.79 -0.85 -12.36
C PRO A 229 16.32 -1.00 -12.47
N HIS A 230 17.00 -1.45 -11.41
CA HIS A 230 18.45 -1.64 -11.39
C HIS A 230 18.93 -3.02 -11.89
N ILE A 231 18.02 -3.96 -12.20
CA ILE A 231 18.41 -5.27 -12.76
C ILE A 231 18.48 -5.16 -14.29
N ALA A 232 19.70 -5.06 -14.80
CA ALA A 232 20.03 -4.74 -16.20
C ALA A 232 19.72 -5.83 -17.24
N SER A 233 18.95 -6.88 -16.91
CA SER A 233 18.61 -7.93 -17.87
C SER A 233 17.15 -8.30 -17.76
N PRO A 234 16.32 -8.01 -18.78
CA PRO A 234 14.94 -8.46 -18.81
C PRO A 234 14.91 -10.00 -18.74
N PRO A 235 13.87 -10.59 -18.14
CA PRO A 235 13.70 -12.03 -18.12
C PRO A 235 13.64 -12.56 -19.56
N PRO A 236 14.12 -13.79 -19.82
CA PRO A 236 14.00 -14.41 -21.14
C PRO A 236 12.52 -14.45 -21.57
N PRO A 237 12.24 -14.28 -22.87
CA PRO A 237 10.87 -14.22 -23.39
C PRO A 237 10.20 -15.59 -23.24
N SER A 238 9.51 -15.78 -22.12
CA SER A 238 8.53 -16.84 -21.91
C SER A 238 7.22 -16.17 -21.50
N ALA A 239 6.13 -16.59 -22.14
CA ALA A 239 4.80 -16.02 -21.93
C ALA A 239 4.19 -16.38 -20.57
N GLU A 240 4.72 -17.41 -19.91
CA GLU A 240 4.27 -17.88 -18.61
C GLU A 240 5.34 -17.59 -17.54
N PRO A 241 4.94 -17.26 -16.29
CA PRO A 241 5.89 -17.12 -15.20
C PRO A 241 6.50 -18.49 -14.88
N VAL A 242 7.82 -18.59 -14.96
CA VAL A 242 8.56 -19.81 -14.60
C VAL A 242 9.18 -19.61 -13.22
N GLN A 243 9.20 -20.67 -12.41
CA GLN A 243 9.94 -20.65 -11.14
C GLN A 243 11.41 -20.30 -11.42
N CYS A 244 11.91 -19.28 -10.73
CA CYS A 244 13.23 -18.74 -10.96
C CYS A 244 14.26 -19.36 -10.02
N GLU A 245 15.25 -20.02 -10.59
CA GLU A 245 16.41 -20.52 -9.86
C GLU A 245 17.49 -19.45 -9.63
N LYS A 246 17.36 -18.26 -10.25
CA LYS A 246 18.34 -17.18 -10.08
C LYS A 246 18.30 -16.63 -8.64
N PRO A 247 19.45 -16.55 -7.95
CA PRO A 247 19.52 -16.19 -6.53
C PRO A 247 19.12 -14.73 -6.24
N LEU A 248 19.17 -13.84 -7.23
CA LEU A 248 18.85 -12.40 -7.11
C LEU A 248 17.56 -11.99 -7.84
N CYS A 249 16.74 -12.94 -8.28
CA CYS A 249 15.45 -12.59 -8.87
C CYS A 249 14.58 -11.89 -7.82
N THR A 250 13.88 -10.84 -8.21
CA THR A 250 12.95 -10.09 -7.35
C THR A 250 11.67 -9.78 -8.12
N CYS A 251 11.42 -10.51 -9.22
CA CYS A 251 10.35 -10.17 -10.11
C CYS A 251 8.98 -10.44 -9.45
N LEU A 252 8.03 -9.53 -9.65
CA LEU A 252 6.68 -9.64 -9.11
C LEU A 252 5.71 -10.03 -10.22
N PRO A 253 5.02 -11.19 -10.14
CA PRO A 253 3.99 -11.56 -11.11
C PRO A 253 2.90 -10.48 -11.21
N TRP A 254 2.63 -10.01 -12.41
CA TRP A 254 1.71 -8.91 -12.71
C TRP A 254 0.75 -9.30 -13.84
N CYS A 255 -0.55 -9.30 -13.56
CA CYS A 255 -1.60 -9.54 -14.52
C CYS A 255 -2.30 -8.24 -14.93
N ASN A 256 -2.34 -7.95 -16.23
CA ASN A 256 -3.19 -6.88 -16.77
C ASN A 256 -4.59 -7.42 -17.05
N ASP A 257 -5.47 -7.25 -16.06
CA ASP A 257 -6.84 -7.76 -16.04
C ASP A 257 -7.88 -6.73 -16.49
N ARG A 258 -7.49 -5.55 -16.97
CA ARG A 258 -8.41 -4.46 -17.38
C ARG A 258 -9.46 -4.91 -18.39
N MET A 259 -9.05 -5.69 -19.40
CA MET A 259 -9.95 -6.22 -20.45
C MET A 259 -10.94 -7.27 -19.94
N PHE A 260 -10.73 -7.77 -18.72
CA PHE A 260 -11.54 -8.79 -18.08
C PHE A 260 -12.13 -8.30 -16.75
N ALA A 261 -12.06 -6.99 -16.50
CA ALA A 261 -12.63 -6.39 -15.31
C ALA A 261 -14.14 -6.68 -15.25
N ARG A 262 -14.64 -7.03 -14.06
CA ARG A 262 -16.08 -7.31 -13.85
C ARG A 262 -16.98 -6.15 -14.23
N ASN A 263 -16.50 -4.92 -14.09
CA ASN A 263 -17.16 -3.75 -14.65
C ASN A 263 -16.72 -3.61 -16.12
N PRO A 264 -17.59 -3.84 -17.11
CA PRO A 264 -17.23 -3.68 -18.53
C PRO A 264 -16.84 -2.25 -18.87
N ASN A 265 -17.21 -1.27 -18.04
CA ASN A 265 -16.84 0.12 -18.19
C ASN A 265 -15.57 0.51 -17.39
N TRP A 266 -14.87 -0.44 -16.75
CA TRP A 266 -13.74 -0.16 -15.87
C TRP A 266 -12.70 0.78 -16.49
N ILE A 267 -12.31 0.50 -17.74
CA ILE A 267 -11.31 1.31 -18.46
C ILE A 267 -11.81 2.74 -18.67
N ARG A 268 -13.10 2.92 -18.93
CA ARG A 268 -13.72 4.23 -19.14
C ARG A 268 -13.88 5.00 -17.83
N ASP A 269 -14.15 4.30 -16.74
CA ASP A 269 -14.48 4.89 -15.44
C ASP A 269 -13.21 5.15 -14.58
N ASN A 270 -12.01 4.90 -15.12
CA ASN A 270 -10.74 5.09 -14.43
C ASN A 270 -9.72 5.81 -15.33
N PRO A 271 -8.81 6.63 -14.78
CA PRO A 271 -7.79 7.34 -15.54
C PRO A 271 -6.62 6.41 -15.92
N CYS A 272 -6.89 5.36 -16.71
CA CYS A 272 -5.91 4.31 -17.01
C CYS A 272 -4.62 4.84 -17.66
N GLU A 273 -4.71 5.86 -18.53
CA GLU A 273 -3.54 6.48 -19.17
C GLU A 273 -2.66 7.22 -18.16
N GLU A 274 -3.26 8.00 -17.26
CA GLU A 274 -2.53 8.71 -16.20
C GLU A 274 -1.89 7.72 -15.21
N VAL A 275 -2.59 6.63 -14.88
CA VAL A 275 -2.05 5.55 -14.05
C VAL A 275 -0.82 4.93 -14.72
N ASP A 276 -0.88 4.66 -16.02
CA ASP A 276 0.25 4.08 -16.76
C ASP A 276 1.43 5.08 -16.85
N ASP A 277 1.17 6.37 -17.04
CA ASP A 277 2.20 7.42 -16.99
C ASP A 277 2.86 7.52 -15.60
N VAL A 278 2.08 7.50 -14.52
CA VAL A 278 2.59 7.49 -13.14
C VAL A 278 3.49 6.28 -12.90
N ILE A 279 3.06 5.09 -13.31
CA ILE A 279 3.85 3.87 -13.17
C ILE A 279 5.13 3.96 -14.02
N GLY A 280 5.05 4.54 -15.22
CA GLY A 280 6.20 4.84 -16.09
C GLY A 280 7.24 5.72 -15.45
N LYS A 281 6.80 6.81 -14.85
CA LYS A 281 7.69 7.77 -14.18
C LYS A 281 8.28 7.19 -12.90
N ALA A 282 7.53 6.38 -12.16
CA ALA A 282 7.97 5.79 -10.91
C ALA A 282 8.91 4.58 -11.08
N LEU A 283 8.67 3.71 -12.08
CA LEU A 283 9.37 2.43 -12.24
C LEU A 283 10.31 2.38 -13.46
N GLY A 284 10.26 3.39 -14.35
CA GLY A 284 11.04 3.46 -15.58
C GLY A 284 10.37 2.76 -16.77
N SER A 285 10.76 3.10 -17.99
CA SER A 285 10.08 2.71 -19.25
C SER A 285 10.00 1.20 -19.54
N GLY A 286 10.76 0.37 -18.82
CA GLY A 286 10.75 -1.08 -18.98
C GLY A 286 9.51 -1.79 -18.39
N TRP A 287 8.73 -1.15 -17.51
CA TRP A 287 7.65 -1.83 -16.78
C TRP A 287 6.58 -2.43 -17.69
N LEU A 288 6.29 -1.82 -18.85
CA LEU A 288 5.26 -2.24 -19.80
C LEU A 288 5.48 -3.67 -20.32
N ALA A 289 6.74 -4.07 -20.50
CA ALA A 289 7.11 -5.40 -21.01
C ALA A 289 6.84 -6.53 -20.00
N HIS A 290 6.45 -6.19 -18.76
CA HIS A 290 6.25 -7.13 -17.66
C HIS A 290 4.77 -7.42 -17.35
N ARG A 291 3.84 -6.82 -18.11
CA ARG A 291 2.40 -7.02 -17.93
C ARG A 291 1.89 -7.99 -19.00
N VAL A 292 1.40 -9.15 -18.56
CA VAL A 292 0.66 -10.04 -19.46
C VAL A 292 -0.83 -9.82 -19.29
N ALA A 293 -1.51 -9.57 -20.42
CA ALA A 293 -2.96 -9.53 -20.46
C ALA A 293 -3.51 -10.88 -20.02
N GLY A 294 -4.37 -10.90 -19.02
CA GLY A 294 -4.86 -12.15 -18.46
C GLY A 294 -6.08 -11.97 -17.58
N ARG A 295 -6.74 -13.08 -17.25
CA ARG A 295 -7.84 -13.08 -16.30
C ARG A 295 -7.32 -13.38 -14.91
N ILE A 296 -7.80 -12.60 -13.96
CA ILE A 296 -7.77 -12.93 -12.54
C ILE A 296 -9.02 -13.77 -12.24
N ALA A 297 -8.87 -14.78 -11.38
CA ALA A 297 -9.86 -15.84 -11.17
C ALA A 297 -11.20 -15.34 -10.59
#